data_AF-A0A2V7HWS9-F1
#
_entry.id   AF-A0A2V7HWS9-F1
#
_cell.length_a   1.000
_cell.length_b   1.000
_cell.length_c   1.000
_cell.angle_alpha   90.00
_cell.angle_beta   90.00
_cell.angle_gamma   90.00
#
_symmetry.space_group_name_H-M   'P 1'
#
loop_
_entity.id
_entity.type
_entity.pdbx_description
1 polymer ?
#
loop_
_entity_poly.entity_id
_entity_poly.type
_entity_poly.pdbx_seq_one_letter_code
_entity_poly.pdbx_strand_id
1 'polypeptide(L)'
;MPVATAQKVEALRVDFRSAARVADLLGVSRSQVTRWLRGAGIDPLNAEKVDLLELVWSNLLRLYEPEAALAWLFGVNPLLGDRRPIDLIRTGRAEELMRAIRAERSDTFA
;
A
#
# COMPACT_ATOMS: atom_id res chain seq x y z
N MET A 1 11.84 18.58 2.45
CA MET A 1 10.46 18.65 1.91
C MET A 1 9.90 17.24 1.90
N PRO A 2 8.66 16.99 2.35
CA PRO A 2 8.03 15.68 2.18
C PRO A 2 7.94 15.34 0.68
N VAL A 3 8.13 14.06 0.33
CA VAL A 3 8.02 13.57 -1.06
C VAL A 3 6.61 13.85 -1.57
N ALA A 4 6.50 14.42 -2.77
CA ALA A 4 5.19 14.73 -3.35
C ALA A 4 4.42 13.43 -3.60
N THR A 5 3.11 13.41 -3.29
CA THR A 5 2.29 12.20 -3.45
C THR A 5 2.31 11.67 -4.88
N ALA A 6 2.40 12.53 -5.90
CA ALA A 6 2.56 12.09 -7.29
C ALA A 6 3.86 11.28 -7.54
N GLN A 7 4.97 11.64 -6.87
CA GLN A 7 6.22 10.87 -6.94
C GLN A 7 6.06 9.51 -6.25
N LYS A 8 5.30 9.43 -5.15
CA LYS A 8 4.99 8.15 -4.50
C LYS A 8 4.13 7.26 -5.41
N VAL A 9 3.11 7.82 -6.06
CA VAL A 9 2.29 7.10 -7.04
C VAL A 9 3.15 6.58 -8.19
N GLU A 10 4.13 7.36 -8.66
CA GLU A 10 5.07 6.93 -9.70
C GLU A 10 5.98 5.78 -9.23
N ALA A 11 6.53 5.87 -8.01
CA ALA A 11 7.31 4.78 -7.44
C ALA A 11 6.50 3.48 -7.34
N LEU A 12 5.28 3.55 -6.81
CA LEU A 12 4.36 2.40 -6.74
C LEU A 12 4.03 1.86 -8.14
N ARG A 13 3.87 2.73 -9.14
CA ARG A 13 3.64 2.31 -10.54
C ARG A 13 4.80 1.48 -11.07
N VAL A 14 6.04 1.86 -10.74
CA VAL A 14 7.25 1.12 -11.12
C VAL A 14 7.26 -0.24 -10.40
N ASP A 15 7.07 -0.26 -9.08
CA ASP A 15 7.09 -1.48 -8.26
C ASP A 15 6.03 -2.50 -8.73
N PHE A 16 4.80 -2.03 -8.96
CA PHE A 16 3.70 -2.86 -9.42
C PHE A 16 3.60 -2.98 -10.95
N ARG A 17 4.56 -2.39 -11.68
CA ARG A 17 4.71 -2.39 -13.15
C ARG A 17 3.55 -1.81 -13.95
N SER A 18 2.50 -1.28 -13.31
CA SER A 18 1.29 -0.82 -13.99
C SER A 18 0.47 0.18 -13.16
N ALA A 19 0.02 1.25 -13.81
CA ALA A 19 -0.91 2.21 -13.22
C ALA A 19 -2.29 1.59 -12.94
N ALA A 20 -2.69 0.59 -13.74
CA ALA A 20 -3.94 -0.14 -13.49
C ALA A 20 -3.84 -0.94 -12.18
N ARG A 21 -2.71 -1.61 -11.96
CA ARG A 21 -2.49 -2.38 -10.73
C ARG A 21 -2.46 -1.48 -9.48
N VAL A 22 -1.84 -0.31 -9.57
CA VAL A 22 -1.88 0.69 -8.49
C VAL A 22 -3.32 1.16 -8.22
N ALA A 23 -4.11 1.38 -9.27
CA ALA A 23 -5.52 1.75 -9.13
C ALA A 23 -6.32 0.66 -8.40
N ASP A 24 -6.11 -0.60 -8.78
CA ASP A 24 -6.74 -1.75 -8.13
C ASP A 24 -6.35 -1.83 -6.65
N LEU A 25 -5.07 -1.71 -6.32
CA LEU A 25 -4.58 -1.74 -4.94
C LEU A 25 -5.25 -0.65 -4.08
N LEU A 26 -5.33 0.57 -4.60
CA LEU A 26 -5.91 1.72 -3.89
C LEU A 26 -7.45 1.76 -3.91
N GLY A 27 -8.09 0.91 -4.72
CA GLY A 27 -9.55 0.91 -4.89
C GLY A 27 -10.07 2.17 -5.59
N VAL A 28 -9.33 2.65 -6.59
CA VAL A 28 -9.66 3.86 -7.38
C VAL A 28 -9.67 3.53 -8.87
N SER A 29 -10.15 4.46 -9.69
CA SER A 29 -10.12 4.28 -11.15
C SER A 29 -8.72 4.53 -11.74
N ARG A 30 -8.38 3.82 -12.82
CA ARG A 30 -7.14 4.05 -13.59
C ARG A 30 -7.00 5.49 -14.10
N SER A 31 -8.12 6.15 -14.42
CA SER A 31 -8.11 7.54 -14.87
C SER A 31 -7.70 8.50 -13.75
N GLN A 32 -8.09 8.24 -12.49
CA GLN A 32 -7.60 8.99 -11.33
C GLN A 32 -6.08 8.87 -11.21
N VAL A 33 -5.53 7.65 -11.23
CA VAL A 33 -4.07 7.44 -11.17
C VAL A 33 -3.34 8.14 -12.32
N THR A 34 -3.89 8.08 -13.53
CA THR A 34 -3.28 8.77 -14.70
C THR A 34 -3.29 10.30 -14.52
N ARG A 35 -4.34 10.88 -13.94
CA ARG A 35 -4.39 12.32 -13.64
C ARG A 35 -3.39 12.72 -12.57
N TRP A 36 -3.24 11.91 -11.53
CA TRP A 36 -2.27 12.12 -10.45
C TRP A 36 -0.84 12.16 -10.96
N LEU A 37 -0.48 11.20 -11.82
CA LEU A 37 0.83 11.15 -12.48
C LEU A 37 1.09 12.36 -13.41
N ARG A 38 0.03 13.02 -13.88
CA ARG A 38 0.11 14.26 -14.68
C ARG A 38 0.07 15.53 -13.83
N GLY A 39 0.08 15.43 -12.51
CA GLY A 39 0.12 16.57 -11.60
C GLY A 39 -1.24 17.25 -11.34
N ALA A 40 -2.36 16.59 -11.62
CA ALA A 40 -3.70 17.16 -11.42
C ALA A 40 -4.14 17.31 -9.94
N GLY A 41 -3.23 17.07 -8.99
CA GLY A 41 -3.54 17.01 -7.56
C GLY A 41 -4.21 15.71 -7.12
N ILE A 42 -4.12 15.41 -5.83
CA ILE A 42 -4.70 14.25 -5.16
C ILE A 42 -5.46 14.78 -3.94
N ASP A 43 -6.69 14.33 -3.74
CA ASP A 43 -7.45 14.69 -2.54
C ASP A 43 -6.85 14.04 -1.28
N PRO A 44 -7.03 14.63 -0.09
CA PRO A 44 -6.39 14.14 1.13
C PRO A 44 -6.65 12.66 1.45
N LEU A 45 -7.86 12.16 1.18
CA LEU A 45 -8.22 10.78 1.47
C LEU A 45 -7.45 9.80 0.57
N ASN A 46 -7.35 10.08 -0.73
CA ASN A 46 -6.56 9.24 -1.62
C ASN A 46 -5.05 9.40 -1.38
N ALA A 47 -4.58 10.58 -0.97
CA ALA A 47 -3.19 10.78 -0.59
C ALA A 47 -2.81 9.91 0.62
N GLU A 48 -3.68 9.82 1.62
CA GLU A 48 -3.49 8.95 2.79
C GLU A 48 -3.40 7.46 2.39
N LYS A 49 -4.25 7.00 1.47
CA LYS A 49 -4.18 5.61 0.96
C LYS A 49 -2.87 5.32 0.24
N VAL A 50 -2.38 6.27 -0.56
CA VAL A 50 -1.09 6.17 -1.25
C VAL A 50 0.04 6.07 -0.24
N ASP A 51 0.04 6.94 0.76
CA ASP A 51 1.06 6.97 1.82
C ASP A 51 1.06 5.67 2.62
N LEU A 52 -0.13 5.16 2.95
CA LEU A 52 -0.27 3.90 3.67
C LEU A 52 0.19 2.71 2.84
N LEU A 53 -0.15 2.65 1.54
CA LEU A 53 0.31 1.58 0.66
C LEU A 53 1.84 1.58 0.52
N GLU A 54 2.43 2.76 0.31
CA GLU A 54 3.89 2.92 0.21
C GLU A 54 4.57 2.49 1.50
N LEU A 55 4.08 2.93 2.65
CA LEU A 55 4.62 2.55 3.94
C LEU A 55 4.53 1.02 4.16
N VAL A 56 3.36 0.42 3.96
CA VAL A 56 3.15 -1.02 4.14
C VAL A 56 4.07 -1.81 3.22
N TRP A 57 4.11 -1.46 1.93
CA TRP A 57 4.94 -2.12 0.93
C TRP A 57 6.44 -2.06 1.29
N SER A 58 6.94 -0.86 1.62
CA SER A 58 8.30 -0.64 2.08
C SER A 58 8.66 -1.43 3.35
N ASN A 59 7.69 -1.69 4.24
CA ASN A 59 7.92 -2.50 5.42
C ASN A 59 7.94 -4.01 5.11
N LEU A 60 7.07 -4.48 4.21
CA LEU A 60 7.00 -5.88 3.81
C LEU A 60 8.22 -6.31 3.00
N LEU A 61 8.73 -5.46 2.10
CA LEU A 61 9.96 -5.75 1.34
C LEU A 61 11.23 -5.86 2.19
N ARG A 62 11.17 -5.47 3.47
CA ARG A 62 12.27 -5.71 4.43
C ARG A 62 12.20 -7.08 5.09
N LEU A 63 11.07 -7.78 4.96
CA LEU A 63 10.79 -9.08 5.58
C LEU A 63 10.68 -10.18 4.53
N TYR A 64 10.18 -9.84 3.35
CA TYR A 64 9.82 -10.78 2.32
C TYR A 64 10.33 -10.33 0.95
N GLU A 65 10.61 -11.31 0.10
CA GLU A 65 10.72 -11.09 -1.34
C GLU A 65 9.41 -10.53 -1.92
N PRO A 66 9.44 -9.79 -3.04
CA PRO A 66 8.28 -9.10 -3.60
C PRO A 66 7.03 -9.98 -3.79
N GLU A 67 7.21 -11.22 -4.24
CA GLU A 67 6.12 -12.17 -4.44
C GLU A 67 5.43 -12.55 -3.12
N ALA A 68 6.19 -12.74 -2.05
CA ALA A 68 5.66 -13.06 -0.73
C ALA A 68 5.04 -11.83 -0.06
N ALA A 69 5.60 -10.63 -0.25
CA ALA A 69 4.99 -9.38 0.18
C ALA A 69 3.62 -9.15 -0.50
N LEU A 70 3.50 -9.48 -1.78
CA LEU A 70 2.23 -9.47 -2.49
C LEU A 70 1.25 -10.50 -1.91
N ALA A 71 1.71 -11.74 -1.69
CA ALA A 71 0.88 -12.77 -1.08
C ALA A 71 0.34 -12.33 0.29
N TRP A 72 1.16 -11.66 1.10
CA TRP A 72 0.73 -11.11 2.39
C TRP A 72 -0.36 -10.03 2.23
N LEU A 73 -0.22 -9.10 1.27
CA LEU A 73 -1.20 -8.04 1.02
C LEU A 73 -2.58 -8.56 0.59
N PHE A 74 -2.61 -9.62 -0.22
CA PHE A 74 -3.83 -10.21 -0.78
C PHE A 74 -4.37 -11.39 0.03
N GLY A 75 -3.52 -11.98 0.88
CA GLY A 75 -3.86 -13.09 1.76
C GLY A 75 -4.73 -12.67 2.94
N VAL A 76 -5.44 -13.64 3.50
CA VAL A 76 -6.16 -13.48 4.77
C VAL A 76 -5.13 -13.41 5.89
N ASN A 77 -5.22 -12.38 6.74
CA ASN A 77 -4.27 -12.20 7.84
C ASN A 77 -4.98 -12.36 9.22
N PRO A 78 -4.61 -13.36 10.03
CA PRO A 78 -5.18 -13.58 11.36
C PRO A 78 -4.98 -12.39 12.32
N LEU A 79 -3.86 -11.67 12.20
CA LEU A 79 -3.56 -10.48 13.00
C LEU A 79 -4.50 -9.30 12.70
N LEU A 80 -5.23 -9.37 11.58
CA LEU A 80 -6.21 -8.38 11.13
C LEU A 80 -7.66 -8.86 11.28
N GLY A 81 -7.88 -9.95 12.02
CA GLY A 81 -9.21 -10.57 12.20
C GLY A 81 -9.71 -11.18 10.88
N ASP A 82 -8.86 -11.98 10.24
CA ASP A 82 -9.14 -12.70 9.00
C ASP A 82 -9.56 -11.81 7.82
N ARG A 83 -9.10 -10.55 7.83
CA ARG A 83 -9.24 -9.62 6.71
C ARG A 83 -7.97 -9.57 5.87
N ARG A 84 -8.12 -9.18 4.61
CA ARG A 84 -6.98 -8.91 3.72
C ARG A 84 -6.39 -7.54 4.02
N PRO A 85 -5.06 -7.41 4.17
CA PRO A 85 -4.42 -6.11 4.39
C PRO A 85 -4.77 -5.07 3.33
N ILE A 86 -4.91 -5.47 2.06
CA ILE A 86 -5.26 -4.53 0.98
C ILE A 86 -6.61 -3.84 1.18
N ASP A 87 -7.59 -4.51 1.79
CA ASP A 87 -8.91 -3.93 2.06
C ASP A 87 -8.84 -2.90 3.19
N LEU A 88 -7.92 -3.09 4.15
CA LEU A 88 -7.63 -2.11 5.20
C LEU A 88 -6.92 -0.88 4.63
N ILE A 89 -6.03 -1.05 3.64
CA ILE A 89 -5.40 0.08 2.93
C ILE A 89 -6.47 0.93 2.25
N ARG A 90 -7.40 0.29 1.53
CA ARG A 90 -8.51 0.97 0.82
C ARG A 90 -9.45 1.75 1.75
N THR A 91 -9.53 1.33 3.01
CA THR A 91 -10.39 1.94 4.05
C THR A 91 -9.62 2.84 5.03
N GLY A 92 -8.31 3.05 4.82
CA GLY A 92 -7.48 3.93 5.66
C GLY A 92 -7.24 3.41 7.08
N ARG A 93 -7.32 2.10 7.32
CA ARG A 93 -7.14 1.50 8.66
C ARG A 93 -5.67 1.33 9.04
N ALA A 94 -4.93 2.45 9.07
CA ALA A 94 -3.49 2.49 9.24
C ALA A 94 -3.01 1.86 10.56
N GLU A 95 -3.66 2.17 11.68
CA GLU A 95 -3.24 1.67 13.01
C GLU A 95 -3.26 0.14 13.09
N GLU A 96 -4.28 -0.49 12.52
CA GLU A 96 -4.41 -1.95 12.50
C GLU A 96 -3.29 -2.58 11.67
N LEU A 97 -3.03 -2.03 10.48
CA LEU A 97 -1.95 -2.48 9.60
C LEU A 97 -0.57 -2.34 10.25
N MET A 98 -0.30 -1.20 10.89
CA MET A 98 0.98 -0.97 11.55
C MET A 98 1.18 -1.87 12.76
N ARG A 99 0.10 -2.22 13.48
CA ARG A 99 0.17 -3.24 14.55
C ARG A 99 0.51 -4.61 13.98
N ALA A 100 -0.16 -5.04 12.90
CA ALA A 100 0.12 -6.33 12.28
C ALA A 100 1.56 -6.42 11.76
N ILE A 101 2.07 -5.39 11.08
CA ILE A 101 3.46 -5.34 10.60
C ILE A 101 4.46 -5.45 11.76
N ARG A 102 4.21 -4.77 12.89
CA ARG A 102 5.09 -4.88 14.07
C ARG A 102 5.09 -6.29 14.65
N ALA A 103 3.92 -6.92 14.74
CA ALA A 103 3.81 -8.30 15.22
C ALA A 103 4.53 -9.28 14.27
N GLU A 104 4.35 -9.13 12.96
CA GLU A 104 5.02 -9.93 11.93
C GLU A 104 6.55 -9.85 12.04
N ARG A 105 7.08 -8.64 12.29
CA ARG A 105 8.51 -8.44 12.54
C ARG A 105 8.98 -9.18 13.76
N SER A 106 8.26 -9.05 14.87
CA SER A 106 8.62 -9.72 16.12
C SER A 106 8.64 -11.24 15.96
N ASP A 107 7.73 -11.81 15.18
CA ASP A 107 7.67 -13.26 14.90
C ASP A 107 8.81 -13.71 13.99
N THR A 108 9.15 -12.92 12.96
CA THR A 108 10.24 -13.26 12.01
C THR A 108 11.63 -13.28 12.66
N PHE A 109 11.83 -12.54 13.76
CA PHE A 109 13.12 -12.44 14.47
C PHE A 109 13.16 -13.23 15.79
N ALA A 110 12.10 -13.97 16.15
CA ALA A 110 12.02 -14.82 17.34
C ALA A 110 12.56 -16.22 17.06
#